data_AF-A0A8H3AY46-F1
#
_entry.id   AF-A0A8H3AY46-F1
#
_cell.length_a   1.000
_cell.length_b   1.000
_cell.length_c   1.000
_cell.angle_alpha   90.00
_cell.angle_beta   90.00
_cell.angle_gamma   90.00
#
_symmetry.space_group_name_H-M   'P 1'
#
loop_
_entity.id
_entity.type
_entity.pdbx_description
1 polymer ?
#
loop_
_entity_poly.entity_id
_entity_poly.type
_entity_poly.pdbx_seq_one_letter_code
_entity_poly.pdbx_strand_id
1 'polypeptide(L)'
;MDTLTKLFHVQPFRSIYVCYRAGIVLFKMPVWTSLYLMGIKRPQPSWTLKKTLLVSALADLIEMPMTTGDFFARDHTLEVAAKHCQGARFMWIDKISHELITGELKRFADACEAESQRIPAYGFGKWGPGPSVSLANDGEKIILNIHGGGFIAGSAHPEDFTANIPRGFAQYGDSVIERILLVDYRVSASDPYPVAAPFPTALIDALAGYVYLTRGLSFKPQNVIVCGDSAGGNIALSLVRYLRDTPELGLGTPGGLILISPWVDIIATAARAPGNQVTRNQKTDYIQPSTQYRTGIYAYLSYLGRLRVEDTHKNVYLSPASFELDPNIIPGMFSGFPGTYIVGGDAEIFMDSLRMLYQRVVSDMGGEAVVYDEVVDVTHDFLAFPLWEPERSSTFKKLISWIHNL
;
A
#
# COMPACT_ATOMS: atom_id res chain seq x y z
N MET A 1 -18.16 18.51 -7.34
CA MET A 1 -19.09 17.51 -6.76
C MET A 1 -20.56 17.95 -6.74
N ASP A 2 -21.52 17.00 -6.76
CA ASP A 2 -22.93 17.30 -6.46
C ASP A 2 -23.13 17.74 -5.00
N THR A 3 -24.23 18.45 -4.73
CA THR A 3 -24.55 18.97 -3.38
C THR A 3 -24.74 17.86 -2.34
N LEU A 4 -25.13 16.66 -2.78
CA LEU A 4 -25.46 15.51 -1.92
C LEU A 4 -24.23 14.96 -1.21
N THR A 5 -23.11 14.82 -1.91
CA THR A 5 -21.93 14.25 -1.26
C THR A 5 -21.25 15.25 -0.33
N LYS A 6 -21.42 16.58 -0.46
CA LYS A 6 -20.96 17.55 0.56
C LYS A 6 -21.77 17.43 1.86
N LEU A 7 -23.04 17.01 1.74
CA LEU A 7 -23.93 16.83 2.87
C LEU A 7 -23.49 15.65 3.75
N PHE A 8 -23.08 14.54 3.15
CA PHE A 8 -22.63 13.34 3.88
C PHE A 8 -21.30 13.51 4.62
N HIS A 9 -20.69 14.68 4.53
CA HIS A 9 -19.46 15.02 5.25
C HIS A 9 -19.71 15.69 6.60
N VAL A 10 -20.92 16.16 6.87
CA VAL A 10 -21.23 16.86 8.12
C VAL A 10 -22.21 16.04 8.94
N GLN A 11 -22.10 16.14 10.26
CA GLN A 11 -23.08 15.53 11.15
C GLN A 11 -24.40 16.31 11.08
N PRO A 12 -25.58 15.64 11.17
CA PRO A 12 -25.76 14.20 11.39
C PRO A 12 -25.81 13.35 10.10
N PHE A 13 -25.82 13.99 8.92
CA PHE A 13 -26.02 13.32 7.62
C PHE A 13 -24.96 12.27 7.31
N ARG A 14 -23.72 12.50 7.74
CA ARG A 14 -22.65 11.51 7.70
C ARG A 14 -23.04 10.20 8.40
N SER A 15 -23.47 10.29 9.66
CA SER A 15 -23.86 9.11 10.45
C SER A 15 -25.09 8.43 9.87
N ILE A 16 -26.07 9.21 9.40
CA ILE A 16 -27.26 8.66 8.73
C ILE A 16 -26.87 7.86 7.49
N TYR A 17 -25.98 8.38 6.65
CA TYR A 17 -25.51 7.67 5.46
C TYR A 17 -24.76 6.38 5.80
N VAL A 18 -23.90 6.40 6.82
CA VAL A 18 -23.20 5.18 7.30
C VAL A 18 -24.18 4.14 7.82
N CYS A 19 -25.13 4.53 8.68
CA CYS A 19 -26.15 3.63 9.17
C CYS A 19 -27.01 3.06 8.02
N TYR A 20 -27.32 3.89 7.02
CA TYR A 20 -28.03 3.45 5.82
C TYR A 20 -27.23 2.42 5.02
N ARG A 21 -25.94 2.66 4.75
CA ARG A 21 -25.07 1.72 4.02
C ARG A 21 -24.89 0.41 4.78
N ALA A 22 -24.61 0.48 6.08
CA ALA A 22 -24.53 -0.70 6.94
C ALA A 22 -25.87 -1.47 6.97
N GLY A 23 -26.99 -0.75 7.06
CA GLY A 23 -28.34 -1.32 7.00
C GLY A 23 -28.64 -2.05 5.70
N ILE A 24 -28.19 -1.51 4.55
CA ILE A 24 -28.30 -2.19 3.25
C ILE A 24 -27.55 -3.52 3.28
N VAL A 25 -26.31 -3.54 3.77
CA VAL A 25 -25.52 -4.77 3.84
C VAL A 25 -26.23 -5.79 4.73
N LEU A 26 -26.69 -5.39 5.91
CA LEU A 26 -27.46 -6.26 6.82
C LEU A 26 -28.73 -6.81 6.15
N PHE A 27 -29.42 -6.01 5.33
CA PHE A 27 -30.58 -6.48 4.57
C PHE A 27 -30.21 -7.43 3.43
N LYS A 28 -29.08 -7.21 2.76
CA LYS A 28 -28.58 -8.10 1.69
C LYS A 28 -28.07 -9.44 2.24
N MET A 29 -27.57 -9.48 3.48
CA MET A 29 -26.96 -10.68 4.07
C MET A 29 -27.85 -11.94 4.04
N PRO A 30 -29.14 -11.91 4.44
CA PRO A 30 -30.02 -13.07 4.29
C PRO A 30 -30.23 -13.49 2.83
N VAL A 31 -30.39 -12.53 1.93
CA VAL A 31 -30.59 -12.79 0.49
C VAL A 31 -29.36 -13.46 -0.11
N TRP A 32 -28.16 -12.91 0.14
CA TRP A 32 -26.89 -13.51 -0.26
C TRP A 32 -26.71 -14.90 0.33
N THR A 33 -27.03 -15.08 1.61
CA THR A 33 -26.94 -16.38 2.28
C THR A 33 -27.77 -17.43 1.55
N SER A 34 -29.04 -17.13 1.26
CA SER A 34 -29.93 -18.05 0.52
C SER A 34 -29.41 -18.34 -0.88
N LEU A 35 -29.03 -17.31 -1.64
CA LEU A 35 -28.53 -17.48 -3.01
C LEU A 35 -27.23 -18.30 -3.04
N TYR A 36 -26.29 -18.02 -2.15
CA TYR A 36 -24.98 -18.67 -2.13
C TYR A 36 -25.06 -20.12 -1.63
N LEU A 37 -25.98 -20.44 -0.71
CA LEU A 37 -26.27 -21.82 -0.32
C LEU A 37 -26.84 -22.65 -1.49
N MET A 38 -27.58 -22.02 -2.39
CA MET A 38 -28.09 -22.65 -3.61
C MET A 38 -27.06 -22.68 -4.75
N GLY A 39 -25.83 -22.20 -4.53
CA GLY A 39 -24.79 -22.06 -5.56
C GLY A 39 -25.08 -20.97 -6.59
N ILE A 40 -26.11 -20.16 -6.40
CA ILE A 40 -26.56 -19.14 -7.36
C ILE A 40 -25.73 -17.88 -7.16
N LYS A 41 -25.10 -17.40 -8.24
CA LYS A 41 -24.30 -16.15 -8.27
C LYS A 41 -23.21 -16.09 -7.19
N ARG A 42 -22.75 -17.23 -6.70
CA ARG A 42 -21.67 -17.31 -5.73
C ARG A 42 -20.37 -16.82 -6.39
N PRO A 43 -19.70 -15.79 -5.84
CA PRO A 43 -18.44 -15.26 -6.37
C PRO A 43 -17.39 -16.31 -6.70
N GLN A 44 -17.04 -17.13 -5.71
CA GLN A 44 -16.02 -18.17 -5.84
C GLN A 44 -16.53 -19.48 -5.20
N PRO A 45 -16.64 -20.59 -5.96
CA PRO A 45 -17.19 -21.84 -5.43
C PRO A 45 -16.36 -22.49 -4.31
N SER A 46 -15.03 -22.34 -4.33
CA SER A 46 -14.11 -22.93 -3.36
C SER A 46 -14.14 -22.26 -1.99
N TRP A 47 -14.62 -21.02 -1.91
CA TRP A 47 -14.71 -20.30 -0.65
C TRP A 47 -15.69 -20.96 0.31
N THR A 48 -15.61 -20.64 1.60
CA THR A 48 -16.68 -20.95 2.54
C THR A 48 -17.80 -19.91 2.40
N LEU A 49 -18.99 -20.22 2.90
CA LEU A 49 -20.08 -19.24 2.94
C LEU A 49 -19.68 -17.96 3.71
N LYS A 50 -18.96 -18.13 4.83
CA LYS A 50 -18.41 -17.03 5.62
C LYS A 50 -17.47 -16.13 4.80
N LYS A 51 -16.48 -16.71 4.12
CA LYS A 51 -15.55 -15.97 3.24
C LYS A 51 -16.34 -15.21 2.16
N THR A 52 -17.27 -15.89 1.50
CA THR A 52 -18.10 -15.31 0.43
C THR A 52 -18.91 -14.10 0.91
N LEU A 53 -19.59 -14.22 2.06
CA LEU A 53 -20.40 -13.14 2.63
C LEU A 53 -19.55 -11.95 3.08
N LEU A 54 -18.39 -12.20 3.71
CA LEU A 54 -17.51 -11.14 4.17
C LEU A 54 -16.88 -10.37 3.01
N VAL A 55 -16.44 -11.04 1.94
CA VAL A 55 -15.95 -10.36 0.73
C VAL A 55 -17.07 -9.54 0.08
N SER A 56 -18.28 -10.09 -0.03
CA SER A 56 -19.43 -9.34 -0.57
C SER A 56 -19.76 -8.10 0.27
N ALA A 57 -19.69 -8.21 1.60
CA ALA A 57 -19.90 -7.08 2.51
C ALA A 57 -18.78 -6.04 2.41
N LEU A 58 -17.51 -6.47 2.32
CA LEU A 58 -16.37 -5.57 2.13
C LEU A 58 -16.48 -4.80 0.82
N ALA A 59 -16.81 -5.48 -0.29
CA ALA A 59 -17.01 -4.85 -1.60
C ALA A 59 -18.09 -3.75 -1.55
N ASP A 60 -19.17 -3.99 -0.79
CA ASP A 60 -20.26 -3.02 -0.60
C ASP A 60 -19.89 -1.86 0.33
N LEU A 61 -18.90 -2.01 1.22
CA LEU A 61 -18.53 -1.01 2.22
C LEU A 61 -17.26 -0.22 1.88
N ILE A 62 -16.41 -0.72 0.98
CA ILE A 62 -15.10 -0.13 0.68
C ILE A 62 -15.18 1.33 0.17
N GLU A 63 -16.27 1.72 -0.50
CA GLU A 63 -16.48 3.09 -0.98
C GLU A 63 -17.05 4.04 0.09
N MET A 64 -17.45 3.52 1.25
CA MET A 64 -18.12 4.33 2.29
C MET A 64 -17.23 5.46 2.80
N PRO A 65 -15.95 5.22 3.19
CA PRO A 65 -15.06 6.31 3.63
C PRO A 65 -14.90 7.41 2.59
N MET A 66 -15.06 7.10 1.30
CA MET A 66 -14.95 8.09 0.22
C MET A 66 -16.15 9.03 0.12
N THR A 67 -17.31 8.56 0.55
CA THR A 67 -18.55 9.35 0.53
C THR A 67 -18.73 10.19 1.80
N THR A 68 -18.13 9.75 2.91
CA THR A 68 -18.32 10.36 4.22
C THR A 68 -17.09 11.09 4.75
N GLY A 69 -15.94 10.92 4.09
CA GLY A 69 -14.63 11.17 4.67
C GLY A 69 -14.24 10.03 5.60
N ASP A 70 -12.95 9.95 5.91
CA ASP A 70 -12.44 8.97 6.84
C ASP A 70 -13.04 9.19 8.24
N PHE A 71 -13.68 8.15 8.76
CA PHE A 71 -14.34 8.11 10.08
C PHE A 71 -13.32 8.17 11.21
N PHE A 72 -12.11 7.71 10.95
CA PHE A 72 -11.02 7.57 11.90
C PHE A 72 -9.88 8.53 11.58
N ALA A 73 -10.12 9.52 10.71
CA ALA A 73 -9.18 10.57 10.39
C ALA A 73 -8.65 11.19 11.69
N ARG A 74 -7.36 11.00 11.93
CA ARG A 74 -6.68 11.47 13.12
C ARG A 74 -5.95 12.77 12.82
N ASP A 75 -5.69 13.54 13.86
CA ASP A 75 -4.79 14.67 13.73
C ASP A 75 -3.35 14.16 13.70
N HIS A 76 -2.76 14.14 12.50
CA HIS A 76 -1.38 13.69 12.28
C HIS A 76 -0.33 14.65 12.85
N THR A 77 -0.74 15.80 13.40
CA THR A 77 0.14 16.75 14.09
C THR A 77 0.26 16.48 15.60
N LEU A 78 -0.56 15.57 16.13
CA LEU A 78 -0.57 15.22 17.55
C LEU A 78 0.16 13.90 17.82
N GLU A 79 0.90 13.88 18.93
CA GLU A 79 1.49 12.67 19.47
C GLU A 79 0.41 11.75 20.02
N VAL A 80 0.57 10.44 19.78
CA VAL A 80 -0.33 9.42 20.31
C VAL A 80 0.25 8.83 21.59
N ALA A 81 -0.50 8.93 22.69
CA ALA A 81 -0.07 8.35 23.96
C ALA A 81 0.13 6.83 23.85
N ALA A 82 1.14 6.31 24.54
CA ALA A 82 1.54 4.89 24.47
C ALA A 82 0.37 3.90 24.69
N LYS A 83 -0.58 4.22 25.56
CA LYS A 83 -1.78 3.40 25.82
C LYS A 83 -2.70 3.22 24.61
N HIS A 84 -2.59 4.10 23.60
CA HIS A 84 -3.36 4.06 22.35
C HIS A 84 -2.54 3.51 21.17
N CYS A 85 -1.30 3.09 21.40
CA CYS A 85 -0.42 2.58 20.34
C CYS A 85 -0.46 1.05 20.20
N GLN A 86 -1.36 0.33 20.89
CA GLN A 86 -1.50 -1.14 20.78
C GLN A 86 -0.16 -1.90 20.89
N GLY A 87 0.72 -1.48 21.80
CA GLY A 87 2.06 -2.05 21.98
C GLY A 87 3.12 -1.57 20.98
N ALA A 88 2.76 -0.77 19.98
CA ALA A 88 3.71 0.00 19.18
C ALA A 88 4.26 1.20 19.95
N ARG A 89 5.35 1.75 19.43
CA ARG A 89 5.92 3.02 19.86
C ARG A 89 5.63 4.12 18.86
N PHE A 90 4.98 5.20 19.29
CA PHE A 90 4.88 6.41 18.48
C PHE A 90 6.24 7.10 18.36
N MET A 91 6.56 7.62 17.16
CA MET A 91 7.77 8.36 16.86
C MET A 91 7.47 9.51 15.89
N TRP A 92 8.27 10.56 15.97
CA TRP A 92 8.30 11.60 14.94
C TRP A 92 9.46 11.35 13.99
N ILE A 93 9.21 11.42 12.69
CA ILE A 93 10.22 11.49 11.64
C ILE A 93 10.31 12.95 11.21
N ASP A 94 11.48 13.55 11.38
CA ASP A 94 11.71 14.93 10.98
C ASP A 94 11.81 15.08 9.45
N LYS A 95 11.54 16.30 8.97
CA LYS A 95 11.70 16.63 7.54
C LYS A 95 13.14 16.39 7.07
N ILE A 96 13.29 16.01 5.81
CA ILE A 96 14.60 15.80 5.18
C ILE A 96 15.13 17.09 4.53
N SER A 97 16.45 17.14 4.32
CA SER A 97 17.08 18.23 3.56
C SER A 97 16.55 18.27 2.13
N HIS A 98 16.36 19.48 1.59
CA HIS A 98 15.98 19.69 0.19
C HIS A 98 17.02 19.12 -0.80
N GLU A 99 18.27 18.97 -0.38
CA GLU A 99 19.33 18.33 -1.17
C GLU A 99 19.06 16.84 -1.43
N LEU A 100 18.27 16.19 -0.57
CA LEU A 100 17.83 14.80 -0.74
C LEU A 100 16.60 14.68 -1.65
N ILE A 101 16.09 15.77 -2.20
CA ILE A 101 15.02 15.81 -3.19
C ILE A 101 15.65 16.31 -4.50
N THR A 102 16.19 15.37 -5.28
CA THR A 102 16.93 15.64 -6.52
C THR A 102 16.35 14.88 -7.71
N GLY A 103 16.91 15.09 -8.91
CA GLY A 103 16.56 14.37 -10.14
C GLY A 103 15.05 14.43 -10.46
N GLU A 104 14.50 13.28 -10.84
CA GLU A 104 13.07 13.15 -11.19
C GLU A 104 12.15 13.44 -10.00
N LEU A 105 12.54 13.06 -8.77
CA LEU A 105 11.75 13.36 -7.58
C LEU A 105 11.59 14.88 -7.41
N LYS A 106 12.66 15.64 -7.62
CA LYS A 106 12.60 17.11 -7.60
C LYS A 106 11.67 17.66 -8.68
N ARG A 107 11.77 17.14 -9.91
CA ARG A 107 10.89 17.56 -11.01
C ARG A 107 9.42 17.38 -10.66
N PHE A 108 9.06 16.25 -10.06
CA PHE A 108 7.70 15.99 -9.59
C PHE A 108 7.31 16.87 -8.40
N ALA A 109 8.21 17.06 -7.44
CA ALA A 109 7.99 17.88 -6.26
C ALA A 109 7.71 19.34 -6.64
N ASP A 110 8.52 19.91 -7.54
CA ASP A 110 8.33 21.27 -8.05
C ASP A 110 6.99 21.40 -8.81
N ALA A 111 6.63 20.42 -9.64
CA ALA A 111 5.39 20.44 -10.41
C ALA A 111 4.13 20.42 -9.54
N CYS A 112 4.18 19.70 -8.42
CA CYS A 112 3.04 19.51 -7.52
C CYS A 112 3.11 20.32 -6.22
N GLU A 113 4.12 21.19 -6.07
CA GLU A 113 4.40 21.96 -4.84
C GLU A 113 4.51 21.05 -3.60
N ALA A 114 5.13 19.88 -3.76
CA ALA A 114 5.32 18.92 -2.68
C ALA A 114 6.61 19.20 -1.92
N GLU A 115 6.51 19.31 -0.60
CA GLU A 115 7.66 19.54 0.29
C GLU A 115 7.73 18.49 1.40
N SER A 116 8.94 18.25 1.92
CA SER A 116 9.13 17.41 3.10
C SER A 116 8.59 18.09 4.35
N GLN A 117 7.85 17.33 5.14
CA GLN A 117 7.33 17.76 6.45
C GLN A 117 7.65 16.71 7.50
N ARG A 118 7.55 17.12 8.77
CA ARG A 118 7.62 16.19 9.89
C ARG A 118 6.37 15.33 9.89
N ILE A 119 6.54 14.02 9.98
CA ILE A 119 5.44 13.04 9.89
C ILE A 119 5.47 12.09 11.09
N PRO A 120 4.31 11.57 11.52
CA PRO A 120 4.26 10.56 12.56
C PRO A 120 4.69 9.18 12.00
N ALA A 121 5.16 8.33 12.90
CA ALA A 121 5.52 6.96 12.60
C ALA A 121 5.27 6.06 13.81
N TYR A 122 5.20 4.76 13.55
CA TYR A 122 4.97 3.75 14.57
C TYR A 122 5.98 2.63 14.47
N GLY A 123 6.51 2.23 15.62
CA GLY A 123 7.48 1.16 15.73
C GLY A 123 6.88 -0.06 16.39
N PHE A 124 6.75 -1.18 15.68
CA PHE A 124 6.53 -2.48 16.32
C PHE A 124 7.88 -3.11 16.69
N GLY A 125 7.90 -3.84 17.81
CA GLY A 125 9.09 -4.53 18.29
C GLY A 125 9.91 -3.75 19.31
N LYS A 126 11.23 -3.99 19.35
CA LYS A 126 12.10 -3.54 20.45
C LYS A 126 12.78 -2.20 20.15
N TRP A 127 12.15 -1.11 20.53
CA TRP A 127 12.66 0.27 20.27
C TRP A 127 13.45 0.89 21.43
N GLY A 128 13.79 0.10 22.45
CA GLY A 128 14.52 0.54 23.65
C GLY A 128 13.62 1.13 24.76
N PRO A 129 14.10 1.18 26.01
CA PRO A 129 13.38 1.78 27.14
C PRO A 129 13.46 3.30 27.15
N GLY A 130 12.45 3.97 27.71
CA GLY A 130 12.45 5.42 27.92
C GLY A 130 12.22 6.26 26.65
N PRO A 131 12.47 7.58 26.68
CA PRO A 131 12.13 8.49 25.57
C PRO A 131 13.05 8.39 24.35
N SER A 132 14.26 7.84 24.50
CA SER A 132 15.22 7.64 23.41
C SER A 132 14.94 6.38 22.60
N VAL A 133 15.15 6.44 21.29
CA VAL A 133 15.12 5.29 20.38
C VAL A 133 16.52 4.70 20.26
N SER A 134 16.66 3.37 20.42
CA SER A 134 17.94 2.68 20.27
C SER A 134 18.47 2.72 18.83
N LEU A 135 19.79 2.86 18.68
CA LEU A 135 20.47 2.68 17.39
C LEU A 135 20.37 1.22 16.90
N ALA A 136 20.72 1.00 15.64
CA ALA A 136 20.83 -0.33 15.03
C ALA A 136 21.92 -1.17 15.72
N ASN A 137 21.61 -2.43 16.03
CA ASN A 137 22.63 -3.42 16.34
C ASN A 137 23.33 -3.87 15.04
N ASP A 138 24.55 -4.40 15.16
CA ASP A 138 25.26 -4.91 13.97
C ASP A 138 24.50 -6.10 13.36
N GLY A 139 24.32 -6.07 12.04
CA GLY A 139 23.56 -7.10 11.32
C GLY A 139 22.04 -7.07 11.51
N GLU A 140 21.50 -6.14 12.31
CA GLU A 140 20.06 -6.09 12.57
C GLU A 140 19.26 -5.70 11.32
N LYS A 141 18.34 -6.58 10.90
CA LYS A 141 17.39 -6.34 9.81
C LYS A 141 16.16 -5.59 10.32
N ILE A 142 15.67 -4.65 9.52
CA ILE A 142 14.47 -3.85 9.83
C ILE A 142 13.56 -3.74 8.62
N ILE A 143 12.24 -3.80 8.86
CA ILE A 143 11.24 -3.51 7.83
C ILE A 143 10.81 -2.04 7.90
N LEU A 144 10.93 -1.32 6.79
CA LEU A 144 10.25 -0.05 6.54
C LEU A 144 8.93 -0.35 5.82
N ASN A 145 7.82 -0.30 6.57
CA ASN A 145 6.48 -0.61 6.07
C ASN A 145 5.75 0.65 5.61
N ILE A 146 5.24 0.62 4.38
CA ILE A 146 4.47 1.69 3.74
C ILE A 146 3.09 1.15 3.42
N HIS A 147 2.06 1.66 4.08
CA HIS A 147 0.72 1.08 4.01
C HIS A 147 -0.01 1.33 2.68
N GLY A 148 -0.94 0.44 2.34
CA GLY A 148 -1.91 0.61 1.26
C GLY A 148 -3.02 1.62 1.60
N GLY A 149 -4.16 1.52 0.91
CA GLY A 149 -5.28 2.45 1.04
C GLY A 149 -5.45 3.43 -0.11
N GLY A 150 -4.95 3.08 -1.31
CA GLY A 150 -5.23 3.82 -2.54
C GLY A 150 -4.65 5.23 -2.57
N PHE A 151 -3.59 5.50 -1.80
CA PHE A 151 -2.98 6.82 -1.57
C PHE A 151 -3.84 7.81 -0.78
N ILE A 152 -5.11 7.51 -0.53
CA ILE A 152 -6.13 8.45 -0.04
C ILE A 152 -6.70 8.07 1.34
N ALA A 153 -6.36 6.90 1.83
CA ALA A 153 -6.86 6.32 3.07
C ALA A 153 -5.81 5.38 3.69
N GLY A 154 -6.11 4.87 4.88
CA GLY A 154 -5.21 4.04 5.67
C GLY A 154 -4.28 4.87 6.54
N SER A 155 -3.65 4.21 7.51
CA SER A 155 -2.69 4.83 8.41
C SER A 155 -1.68 3.82 8.93
N ALA A 156 -0.47 4.27 9.26
CA ALA A 156 0.47 3.51 10.07
C ALA A 156 0.00 3.38 11.55
N HIS A 157 -1.08 4.05 11.95
CA HIS A 157 -1.62 3.94 13.30
C HIS A 157 -1.91 2.47 13.65
N PRO A 158 -1.49 1.96 14.82
CA PRO A 158 -1.62 0.55 15.19
C PRO A 158 -3.06 0.03 15.29
N GLU A 159 -4.05 0.92 15.40
CA GLU A 159 -5.48 0.57 15.39
C GLU A 159 -6.09 0.53 13.99
N ASP A 160 -5.41 1.08 12.99
CA ASP A 160 -5.84 0.99 11.60
C ASP A 160 -5.68 -0.45 11.08
N PHE A 161 -6.58 -0.88 10.19
CA PHE A 161 -6.51 -2.21 9.60
C PHE A 161 -5.24 -2.41 8.77
N THR A 162 -4.66 -1.35 8.19
CA THR A 162 -3.40 -1.44 7.44
C THR A 162 -2.21 -1.82 8.32
N ALA A 163 -2.30 -1.65 9.65
CA ALA A 163 -1.29 -2.13 10.59
C ALA A 163 -1.32 -3.67 10.79
N ASN A 164 -2.29 -4.39 10.23
CA ASN A 164 -2.37 -5.85 10.34
C ASN A 164 -1.24 -6.59 9.61
N ILE A 165 -0.72 -6.03 8.52
CA ILE A 165 0.44 -6.59 7.78
C ILE A 165 1.71 -6.51 8.63
N PRO A 166 2.15 -5.32 9.11
CA PRO A 166 3.31 -5.22 9.97
C PRO A 166 3.13 -5.93 11.32
N ARG A 167 1.90 -6.05 11.84
CA ARG A 167 1.62 -6.92 13.00
C ARG A 167 1.86 -8.41 12.68
N GLY A 168 1.49 -8.84 11.48
CA GLY A 168 1.81 -10.19 10.99
C GLY A 168 3.33 -10.41 10.96
N PHE A 169 4.10 -9.50 10.37
CA PHE A 169 5.56 -9.58 10.41
C PHE A 169 6.11 -9.64 11.85
N ALA A 170 5.59 -8.85 12.78
CA ALA A 170 6.00 -8.92 14.19
C ALA A 170 5.62 -10.25 14.85
N GLN A 171 4.49 -10.84 14.48
CA GLN A 171 3.99 -12.11 15.03
C GLN A 171 4.77 -13.33 14.52
N TYR A 172 5.14 -13.34 13.23
CA TYR A 172 5.82 -14.48 12.60
C TYR A 172 7.34 -14.27 12.43
N GLY A 173 7.84 -13.06 12.69
CA GLY A 173 9.23 -12.67 12.45
C GLY A 173 10.23 -13.21 13.46
N ASP A 174 9.77 -13.79 14.57
CA ASP A 174 10.58 -14.35 15.66
C ASP A 174 11.83 -13.49 15.97
N SER A 175 13.04 -14.04 15.80
CA SER A 175 14.31 -13.34 15.98
C SER A 175 14.90 -12.80 14.67
N VAL A 176 14.21 -12.95 13.54
CA VAL A 176 14.68 -12.48 12.22
C VAL A 176 14.46 -10.98 12.09
N ILE A 177 13.33 -10.47 12.60
CA ILE A 177 12.95 -9.07 12.54
C ILE A 177 12.55 -8.59 13.93
N GLU A 178 13.42 -7.80 14.56
CA GLU A 178 13.20 -7.26 15.91
C GLU A 178 12.45 -5.93 15.91
N ARG A 179 12.46 -5.21 14.77
CA ARG A 179 11.86 -3.89 14.61
C ARG A 179 11.20 -3.73 13.24
N ILE A 180 10.07 -3.03 13.24
CA ILE A 180 9.34 -2.63 12.04
C ILE A 180 8.94 -1.17 12.21
N LEU A 181 9.35 -0.31 11.28
CA LEU A 181 8.95 1.08 11.22
C LEU A 181 7.82 1.24 10.22
N LEU A 182 6.67 1.74 10.67
CA LEU A 182 5.54 2.09 9.83
C LEU A 182 5.55 3.61 9.66
N VAL A 183 5.67 4.08 8.42
CA VAL A 183 5.61 5.51 8.10
C VAL A 183 4.16 5.90 7.87
N ASP A 184 3.67 6.87 8.64
CA ASP A 184 2.34 7.43 8.43
C ASP A 184 2.40 8.56 7.40
N TYR A 185 2.59 8.19 6.14
CA TYR A 185 2.76 9.15 5.06
C TYR A 185 1.47 9.96 4.86
N ARG A 186 1.63 11.20 4.37
CA ARG A 186 0.48 12.06 4.09
C ARG A 186 -0.32 11.52 2.91
N VAL A 187 -1.61 11.26 3.13
CA VAL A 187 -2.53 10.75 2.12
C VAL A 187 -3.08 11.87 1.23
N SER A 188 -3.26 11.56 -0.04
CA SER A 188 -3.73 12.49 -1.06
C SER A 188 -5.22 12.81 -0.93
N ALA A 189 -5.59 14.04 -1.25
CA ALA A 189 -6.98 14.44 -1.40
C ALA A 189 -7.14 15.43 -2.56
N SER A 190 -8.32 15.45 -3.18
CA SER A 190 -8.71 16.41 -4.23
C SER A 190 -10.21 16.70 -4.15
N ASP A 191 -10.81 17.42 -5.13
CA ASP A 191 -12.25 17.75 -5.11
C ASP A 191 -13.09 16.49 -4.81
N PRO A 192 -13.95 16.52 -3.78
CA PRO A 192 -14.50 17.70 -3.07
C PRO A 192 -13.69 18.26 -1.90
N TYR A 193 -12.59 17.64 -1.52
CA TYR A 193 -11.79 17.99 -0.35
C TYR A 193 -10.73 19.03 -0.74
N PRO A 194 -10.17 19.76 0.26
CA PRO A 194 -8.97 20.54 0.02
C PRO A 194 -7.88 19.65 -0.59
N VAL A 195 -7.27 20.14 -1.67
CA VAL A 195 -6.14 19.42 -2.29
C VAL A 195 -5.05 19.27 -1.23
N ALA A 196 -4.63 18.03 -1.00
CA ALA A 196 -3.62 17.70 -0.01
C ALA A 196 -2.73 16.59 -0.54
N ALA A 197 -1.43 16.69 -0.20
CA ALA A 197 -0.42 15.67 -0.42
C ALA A 197 -0.50 14.91 -1.76
N PRO A 198 -0.57 15.59 -2.92
CA PRO A 198 -0.47 14.92 -4.21
C PRO A 198 0.90 14.25 -4.38
N PHE A 199 1.05 13.40 -5.37
CA PHE A 199 2.35 12.87 -5.81
C PHE A 199 3.33 14.03 -6.07
N PRO A 200 4.59 13.96 -5.59
CA PRO A 200 5.25 12.82 -4.94
C PRO A 200 5.28 12.88 -3.40
N THR A 201 4.33 13.53 -2.73
CA THR A 201 4.36 13.75 -1.27
C THR A 201 4.58 12.48 -0.47
N ALA A 202 3.81 11.41 -0.74
CA ALA A 202 3.95 10.13 -0.05
C ALA A 202 5.33 9.47 -0.27
N LEU A 203 5.94 9.68 -1.44
CA LEU A 203 7.29 9.21 -1.76
C LEU A 203 8.35 9.99 -0.98
N ILE A 204 8.18 11.31 -0.83
CA ILE A 204 9.04 12.15 0.02
C ILE A 204 8.95 11.70 1.49
N ASP A 205 7.75 11.37 1.96
CA ASP A 205 7.53 10.89 3.34
C ASP A 205 8.15 9.51 3.57
N ALA A 206 8.02 8.59 2.60
CA ALA A 206 8.70 7.30 2.65
C ALA A 206 10.24 7.44 2.65
N LEU A 207 10.77 8.38 1.85
CA LEU A 207 12.19 8.72 1.86
C LEU A 207 12.63 9.27 3.22
N ALA A 208 11.81 10.09 3.88
CA ALA A 208 12.09 10.55 5.24
C ALA A 208 12.21 9.39 6.24
N GLY A 209 11.33 8.38 6.12
CA GLY A 209 11.46 7.14 6.91
C GLY A 209 12.74 6.36 6.62
N TYR A 210 13.13 6.23 5.36
CA TYR A 210 14.39 5.57 4.99
C TYR A 210 15.62 6.31 5.54
N VAL A 211 15.62 7.64 5.44
CA VAL A 211 16.69 8.51 5.99
C VAL A 211 16.74 8.43 7.51
N TYR A 212 15.58 8.40 8.18
CA TYR A 212 15.50 8.22 9.63
C TYR A 212 16.14 6.92 10.08
N LEU A 213 15.89 5.81 9.37
CA LEU A 213 16.52 4.52 9.67
C LEU A 213 18.03 4.54 9.42
N THR A 214 18.46 4.99 8.24
CA THR A 214 19.86 4.90 7.80
C THR A 214 20.77 5.92 8.47
N ARG A 215 20.37 7.19 8.48
CA ARG A 215 21.17 8.30 9.04
C ARG A 215 20.84 8.60 10.50
N GLY A 216 19.58 8.41 10.91
CA GLY A 216 19.13 8.69 12.27
C GLY A 216 19.41 7.55 13.25
N LEU A 217 19.19 6.30 12.83
CA LEU A 217 19.34 5.11 13.66
C LEU A 217 20.53 4.22 13.26
N SER A 218 21.31 4.63 12.26
CA SER A 218 22.54 3.94 11.82
C SER A 218 22.30 2.54 11.25
N PHE A 219 21.11 2.25 10.71
CA PHE A 219 20.91 1.03 9.94
C PHE A 219 21.74 1.07 8.66
N LYS A 220 22.50 0.00 8.40
CA LYS A 220 23.15 -0.19 7.10
C LYS A 220 22.07 -0.36 6.02
N PRO A 221 22.17 0.29 4.84
CA PRO A 221 21.18 0.19 3.76
C PRO A 221 20.76 -1.25 3.43
N GLN A 222 21.73 -2.16 3.33
CA GLN A 222 21.51 -3.58 3.04
C GLN A 222 20.74 -4.35 4.13
N ASN A 223 20.54 -3.76 5.31
CA ASN A 223 19.74 -4.35 6.37
C ASN A 223 18.31 -3.78 6.43
N VAL A 224 17.99 -2.79 5.60
CA VAL A 224 16.64 -2.24 5.48
C VAL A 224 15.88 -3.00 4.41
N ILE A 225 14.73 -3.55 4.78
CA ILE A 225 13.77 -4.16 3.85
C ILE A 225 12.63 -3.17 3.67
N VAL A 226 12.44 -2.67 2.45
CA VAL A 226 11.28 -1.81 2.14
C VAL A 226 10.10 -2.73 1.83
N CYS A 227 8.98 -2.52 2.51
CA CYS A 227 7.76 -3.29 2.32
C CYS A 227 6.60 -2.33 2.06
N GLY A 228 5.76 -2.66 1.09
CA GLY A 228 4.49 -1.94 0.92
C GLY A 228 3.41 -2.80 0.28
N ASP A 229 2.17 -2.51 0.68
CA ASP A 229 0.96 -3.16 0.18
C ASP A 229 0.14 -2.23 -0.72
N SER A 230 -0.48 -2.72 -1.79
CA SER A 230 -1.34 -1.93 -2.67
C SER A 230 -0.68 -0.62 -3.14
N ALA A 231 -1.29 0.54 -2.86
CA ALA A 231 -0.71 1.86 -3.08
C ALA A 231 0.64 2.07 -2.38
N GLY A 232 0.81 1.52 -1.17
CA GLY A 232 2.09 1.50 -0.47
C GLY A 232 3.15 0.67 -1.20
N GLY A 233 2.76 -0.38 -1.90
CA GLY A 233 3.63 -1.14 -2.80
C GLY A 233 4.15 -0.30 -3.97
N ASN A 234 3.32 0.60 -4.51
CA ASN A 234 3.74 1.58 -5.52
C ASN A 234 4.78 2.57 -4.95
N ILE A 235 4.51 3.11 -3.76
CA ILE A 235 5.42 4.03 -3.07
C ILE A 235 6.75 3.33 -2.73
N ALA A 236 6.71 2.08 -2.25
CA ALA A 236 7.88 1.27 -1.98
C ALA A 236 8.75 1.07 -3.23
N LEU A 237 8.14 0.71 -4.37
CA LEU A 237 8.82 0.58 -5.65
C LEU A 237 9.45 1.91 -6.09
N SER A 238 8.71 3.00 -5.95
CA SER A 238 9.16 4.35 -6.28
C SER A 238 10.33 4.81 -5.39
N LEU A 239 10.33 4.45 -4.11
CA LEU A 239 11.43 4.74 -3.18
C LEU A 239 12.69 3.99 -3.58
N VAL A 240 12.60 2.69 -3.86
CA VAL A 240 13.74 1.89 -4.32
C VAL A 240 14.30 2.41 -5.64
N ARG A 241 13.42 2.76 -6.59
CA ARG A 241 13.79 3.41 -7.85
C ARG A 241 14.60 4.67 -7.60
N TYR A 242 14.07 5.57 -6.77
CA TYR A 242 14.72 6.83 -6.45
C TYR A 242 16.11 6.61 -5.84
N LEU A 243 16.21 5.76 -4.81
CA LEU A 243 17.48 5.48 -4.13
C LEU A 243 18.55 4.92 -5.06
N ARG A 244 18.16 4.02 -5.98
CA ARG A 244 19.07 3.47 -6.99
C ARG A 244 19.48 4.53 -8.01
N ASP A 245 18.55 5.36 -8.47
CA ASP A 245 18.78 6.34 -9.54
C ASP A 245 19.58 7.57 -9.06
N THR A 246 19.77 7.72 -7.74
CA THR A 246 20.54 8.82 -7.12
C THR A 246 21.66 8.30 -6.20
N PRO A 247 22.61 7.49 -6.70
CA PRO A 247 23.66 6.89 -5.88
C PRO A 247 24.58 7.94 -5.23
N GLU A 248 24.69 9.13 -5.83
CA GLU A 248 25.47 10.26 -5.33
C GLU A 248 25.00 10.80 -3.97
N LEU A 249 23.74 10.52 -3.57
CA LEU A 249 23.23 10.90 -2.25
C LEU A 249 23.82 10.08 -1.11
N GLY A 250 24.51 8.97 -1.43
CA GLY A 250 25.13 8.08 -0.43
C GLY A 250 24.13 7.43 0.53
N LEU A 251 22.85 7.35 0.14
CA LEU A 251 21.81 6.69 0.94
C LEU A 251 21.85 5.16 0.82
N GLY A 252 22.39 4.65 -0.30
CA GLY A 252 22.42 3.22 -0.61
C GLY A 252 21.05 2.66 -0.99
N THR A 253 21.06 1.46 -1.56
CA THR A 253 19.85 0.70 -1.88
C THR A 253 19.49 -0.20 -0.69
N PRO A 254 18.19 -0.37 -0.35
CA PRO A 254 17.77 -1.35 0.65
C PRO A 254 18.23 -2.77 0.32
N GLY A 255 18.30 -3.65 1.31
CA GLY A 255 18.67 -5.06 1.11
C GLY A 255 17.58 -5.92 0.49
N GLY A 256 16.32 -5.50 0.59
CA GLY A 256 15.19 -6.21 0.01
C GLY A 256 13.99 -5.32 -0.24
N LEU A 257 13.14 -5.75 -1.18
CA LEU A 257 11.87 -5.13 -1.52
C LEU A 257 10.74 -6.16 -1.42
N ILE A 258 9.72 -5.90 -0.61
CA ILE A 258 8.51 -6.72 -0.50
C ILE A 258 7.33 -5.92 -1.03
N LEU A 259 6.65 -6.48 -2.04
CA LEU A 259 5.48 -5.91 -2.67
C LEU A 259 4.28 -6.84 -2.46
N ILE A 260 3.29 -6.36 -1.72
CA ILE A 260 2.07 -7.11 -1.41
C ILE A 260 0.93 -6.50 -2.23
N SER A 261 0.33 -7.28 -3.14
CA SER A 261 -0.74 -6.85 -4.05
C SER A 261 -0.51 -5.45 -4.65
N PRO A 262 0.69 -5.12 -5.17
CA PRO A 262 1.07 -3.74 -5.42
C PRO A 262 0.22 -3.08 -6.51
N TRP A 263 -0.21 -1.83 -6.30
CA TRP A 263 -0.99 -1.09 -7.29
C TRP A 263 -0.07 -0.35 -8.28
N VAL A 264 0.33 -1.04 -9.35
CA VAL A 264 1.44 -0.64 -10.24
C VAL A 264 1.03 -0.28 -11.68
N ASP A 265 -0.28 -0.19 -11.92
CA ASP A 265 -0.89 0.35 -13.13
C ASP A 265 -2.11 1.19 -12.72
N ILE A 266 -1.87 2.43 -12.28
CA ILE A 266 -2.89 3.19 -11.54
C ILE A 266 -4.09 3.63 -12.39
N ILE A 267 -3.92 3.65 -13.71
CA ILE A 267 -5.02 3.88 -14.67
C ILE A 267 -5.52 2.60 -15.35
N ALA A 268 -5.17 1.43 -14.82
CA ALA A 268 -5.66 0.12 -15.23
C ALA A 268 -5.59 -0.11 -16.76
N THR A 269 -4.43 0.15 -17.39
CA THR A 269 -4.21 -0.17 -18.81
C THR A 269 -4.44 -1.66 -19.12
N ALA A 270 -4.17 -2.55 -18.16
CA ALA A 270 -4.52 -3.97 -18.28
C ALA A 270 -6.02 -4.22 -18.57
N ALA A 271 -6.92 -3.37 -18.04
CA ALA A 271 -8.36 -3.51 -18.22
C ALA A 271 -8.84 -3.23 -19.65
N ARG A 272 -7.97 -2.71 -20.52
CA ARG A 272 -8.28 -2.41 -21.94
C ARG A 272 -8.26 -3.68 -22.81
N ALA A 273 -7.55 -4.72 -22.38
CA ALA A 273 -7.46 -5.99 -23.11
C ALA A 273 -8.71 -6.86 -22.89
N PRO A 274 -9.26 -7.54 -23.91
CA PRO A 274 -10.35 -8.49 -23.71
C PRO A 274 -9.96 -9.65 -22.79
N GLY A 275 -10.88 -10.05 -21.90
CA GLY A 275 -10.66 -11.19 -20.99
C GLY A 275 -9.63 -10.94 -19.89
N ASN A 276 -9.33 -9.68 -19.58
CA ASN A 276 -8.46 -9.28 -18.47
C ASN A 276 -8.98 -9.75 -17.10
N GLN A 277 -8.06 -9.81 -16.13
CA GLN A 277 -8.34 -10.20 -14.75
C GLN A 277 -9.17 -9.17 -14.00
N VAL A 278 -9.08 -7.89 -14.38
CA VAL A 278 -9.92 -6.82 -13.80
C VAL A 278 -11.40 -7.15 -13.95
N THR A 279 -11.81 -7.71 -15.10
CA THR A 279 -13.19 -8.13 -15.37
C THR A 279 -13.51 -9.50 -14.79
N ARG A 280 -12.58 -10.47 -14.90
CA ARG A 280 -12.80 -11.84 -14.41
C ARG A 280 -12.94 -11.89 -12.89
N ASN A 281 -12.09 -11.15 -12.18
CA ASN A 281 -12.01 -11.17 -10.72
C ASN A 281 -12.89 -10.10 -10.06
N GLN A 282 -13.62 -9.29 -10.84
CA GLN A 282 -14.49 -8.24 -10.31
C GLN A 282 -15.49 -8.73 -9.24
N LYS A 283 -15.94 -9.98 -9.35
CA LYS A 283 -16.87 -10.60 -8.38
C LYS A 283 -16.15 -11.21 -7.19
N THR A 284 -14.89 -11.59 -7.35
CA THR A 284 -14.07 -12.28 -6.36
C THR A 284 -13.14 -11.34 -5.61
N ASP A 285 -13.21 -10.03 -5.84
CA ASP A 285 -12.42 -9.04 -5.12
C ASP A 285 -13.34 -8.01 -4.44
N TYR A 286 -12.88 -7.47 -3.32
CA TYR A 286 -13.54 -6.33 -2.69
C TYR A 286 -13.07 -5.00 -3.26
N ILE A 287 -11.91 -4.96 -3.93
CA ILE A 287 -11.49 -3.81 -4.72
C ILE A 287 -12.24 -3.80 -6.05
N GLN A 288 -12.63 -2.61 -6.49
CA GLN A 288 -13.31 -2.40 -7.76
C GLN A 288 -12.40 -1.66 -8.76
N PRO A 289 -12.56 -1.89 -10.08
CA PRO A 289 -11.71 -1.32 -11.13
C PRO A 289 -11.51 0.20 -11.03
N SER A 290 -10.25 0.65 -11.11
CA SER A 290 -9.91 2.05 -10.78
C SER A 290 -10.42 3.11 -11.75
N THR A 291 -10.76 2.71 -12.98
CA THR A 291 -11.25 3.60 -14.04
C THR A 291 -12.77 3.59 -14.20
N GLN A 292 -13.46 2.70 -13.51
CA GLN A 292 -14.91 2.50 -13.65
C GLN A 292 -15.67 2.88 -12.38
N TYR A 293 -15.00 2.88 -11.23
CA TYR A 293 -15.60 3.11 -9.93
C TYR A 293 -15.12 4.42 -9.32
N ARG A 294 -16.03 5.09 -8.59
CA ARG A 294 -15.81 6.42 -8.02
C ARG A 294 -14.56 6.48 -7.15
N THR A 295 -14.35 5.45 -6.32
CA THR A 295 -13.22 5.38 -5.37
C THR A 295 -11.89 5.31 -6.09
N GLY A 296 -11.76 4.46 -7.11
CA GLY A 296 -10.52 4.36 -7.85
C GLY A 296 -10.23 5.60 -8.70
N ILE A 297 -11.26 6.21 -9.29
CA ILE A 297 -11.11 7.47 -10.03
C ILE A 297 -10.63 8.57 -9.11
N TYR A 298 -11.27 8.71 -7.95
CA TYR A 298 -10.84 9.68 -6.95
C TYR A 298 -9.43 9.41 -6.45
N ALA A 299 -9.06 8.15 -6.22
CA ALA A 299 -7.75 7.75 -5.74
C ALA A 299 -6.62 8.21 -6.67
N TYR A 300 -6.69 7.81 -7.95
CA TYR A 300 -5.62 8.19 -8.88
C TYR A 300 -5.65 9.69 -9.19
N LEU A 301 -6.81 10.34 -9.30
CA LEU A 301 -6.87 11.80 -9.55
C LEU A 301 -6.31 12.60 -8.37
N SER A 302 -6.62 12.20 -7.13
CA SER A 302 -6.07 12.83 -5.93
C SER A 302 -4.56 12.66 -5.86
N TYR A 303 -4.08 11.46 -6.20
CA TYR A 303 -2.66 11.17 -6.21
C TYR A 303 -1.91 11.94 -7.31
N LEU A 304 -2.46 12.09 -8.52
CA LEU A 304 -1.76 12.77 -9.62
C LEU A 304 -1.46 14.25 -9.35
N GLY A 305 -2.30 14.92 -8.56
CA GLY A 305 -2.17 16.35 -8.30
C GLY A 305 -2.23 17.16 -9.58
N ARG A 306 -1.10 17.77 -9.95
CA ARG A 306 -0.97 18.63 -11.15
C ARG A 306 -0.40 17.89 -12.36
N LEU A 307 -0.06 16.61 -12.22
CA LEU A 307 0.34 15.79 -13.35
C LEU A 307 -0.84 15.47 -14.26
N ARG A 308 -0.57 15.37 -15.55
CA ARG A 308 -1.59 15.05 -16.55
C ARG A 308 -1.91 13.56 -16.51
N VAL A 309 -3.20 13.24 -16.57
CA VAL A 309 -3.68 11.84 -16.64
C VAL A 309 -3.10 11.12 -17.87
N GLU A 310 -2.92 11.84 -18.97
CA GLU A 310 -2.33 11.31 -20.20
C GLU A 310 -0.87 10.88 -20.05
N ASP A 311 -0.15 11.36 -19.04
CA ASP A 311 1.25 11.00 -18.82
C ASP A 311 1.39 9.82 -17.84
N THR A 312 0.32 9.49 -17.12
CA THR A 312 0.33 8.50 -16.03
C THR A 312 0.66 7.08 -16.49
N HIS A 313 0.14 6.65 -17.64
CA HIS A 313 0.45 5.32 -18.19
C HIS A 313 1.88 5.20 -18.72
N LYS A 314 2.57 6.33 -18.91
CA LYS A 314 3.96 6.37 -19.41
C LYS A 314 4.97 6.57 -18.28
N ASN A 315 4.50 6.92 -17.08
CA ASN A 315 5.36 7.28 -15.97
C ASN A 315 5.72 6.04 -15.14
N VAL A 316 7.02 5.72 -15.09
CA VAL A 316 7.56 4.54 -14.38
C VAL A 316 7.50 4.62 -12.84
N TYR A 317 7.23 5.80 -12.27
CA TYR A 317 6.95 5.95 -10.84
C TYR A 317 5.47 5.66 -10.55
N LEU A 318 4.57 6.04 -11.46
CA LEU A 318 3.13 5.91 -11.26
C LEU A 318 2.59 4.56 -11.74
N SER A 319 2.96 4.13 -12.94
CA SER A 319 2.46 2.91 -13.59
C SER A 319 3.60 2.05 -14.17
N PRO A 320 4.55 1.56 -13.35
CA PRO A 320 5.67 0.72 -13.82
C PRO A 320 5.24 -0.60 -14.46
N ALA A 321 3.99 -1.04 -14.28
CA ALA A 321 3.40 -2.22 -14.91
C ALA A 321 2.43 -1.88 -16.06
N SER A 322 2.32 -0.61 -16.48
CA SER A 322 1.42 -0.25 -17.57
C SER A 322 1.79 -0.98 -18.87
N PHE A 323 0.78 -1.51 -19.56
CA PHE A 323 0.89 -2.15 -20.87
C PHE A 323 1.19 -1.16 -22.00
N GLU A 324 1.20 0.14 -21.69
CA GLU A 324 1.41 1.24 -22.65
C GLU A 324 2.71 2.01 -22.40
N LEU A 325 3.60 1.50 -21.53
CA LEU A 325 4.96 2.02 -21.41
C LEU A 325 5.71 1.91 -22.75
N ASP A 326 6.53 2.92 -23.05
CA ASP A 326 7.40 2.91 -24.23
C ASP A 326 8.35 1.69 -24.16
N PRO A 327 8.36 0.81 -25.18
CA PRO A 327 9.27 -0.35 -25.20
C PRO A 327 10.74 0.01 -25.05
N ASN A 328 11.16 1.24 -25.35
CA ASN A 328 12.55 1.69 -25.21
C ASN A 328 12.95 2.01 -23.77
N ILE A 329 11.99 2.28 -22.88
CA ILE A 329 12.27 2.57 -21.46
C ILE A 329 12.15 1.33 -20.56
N ILE A 330 11.55 0.25 -21.06
CA ILE A 330 11.33 -0.98 -20.28
C ILE A 330 12.65 -1.69 -19.95
N PRO A 331 13.59 -1.89 -20.90
CA PRO A 331 14.83 -2.60 -20.61
C PRO A 331 15.67 -1.87 -19.56
N GLY A 332 16.08 -2.58 -18.51
CA GLY A 332 16.92 -2.05 -17.44
C GLY A 332 16.17 -1.18 -16.42
N MET A 333 14.85 -1.03 -16.55
CA MET A 333 14.02 -0.25 -15.64
C MET A 333 14.15 -0.70 -14.17
N PHE A 334 14.44 -1.98 -13.93
CA PHE A 334 14.64 -2.60 -12.62
C PHE A 334 16.07 -3.09 -12.37
N SER A 335 17.00 -2.91 -13.31
CA SER A 335 18.40 -3.27 -13.06
C SER A 335 18.93 -2.53 -11.83
N GLY A 336 19.67 -3.23 -10.97
CA GLY A 336 20.20 -2.68 -9.71
C GLY A 336 19.17 -2.57 -8.57
N PHE A 337 17.93 -3.05 -8.74
CA PHE A 337 17.00 -3.24 -7.62
C PHE A 337 17.51 -4.35 -6.68
N PRO A 338 17.14 -4.30 -5.39
CA PRO A 338 17.47 -5.36 -4.45
C PRO A 338 16.61 -6.60 -4.69
N GLY A 339 16.95 -7.71 -4.04
CA GLY A 339 16.12 -8.91 -4.05
C GLY A 339 14.66 -8.55 -3.79
N THR A 340 13.76 -9.00 -4.66
CA THR A 340 12.36 -8.55 -4.66
C THR A 340 11.40 -9.72 -4.45
N TYR A 341 10.48 -9.59 -3.51
CA TYR A 341 9.38 -10.53 -3.28
C TYR A 341 8.06 -9.87 -3.69
N ILE A 342 7.36 -10.43 -4.67
CA ILE A 342 6.05 -9.98 -5.13
C ILE A 342 5.02 -11.03 -4.74
N VAL A 343 4.00 -10.65 -3.99
CA VAL A 343 2.93 -11.56 -3.56
C VAL A 343 1.57 -10.94 -3.81
N GLY A 344 0.61 -11.74 -4.28
CA GLY A 344 -0.76 -11.31 -4.52
C GLY A 344 -1.74 -12.48 -4.49
N GLY A 345 -3.02 -12.20 -4.36
CA GLY A 345 -4.09 -13.20 -4.37
C GLY A 345 -4.66 -13.40 -5.77
N ASP A 346 -4.76 -14.65 -6.25
CA ASP A 346 -5.24 -14.92 -7.62
C ASP A 346 -6.69 -14.49 -7.89
N ALA A 347 -7.45 -14.22 -6.82
CA ALA A 347 -8.83 -13.73 -6.87
C ALA A 347 -8.93 -12.19 -6.91
N GLU A 348 -7.79 -11.48 -6.96
CA GLU A 348 -7.72 -10.02 -6.99
C GLU A 348 -7.73 -9.42 -8.42
N ILE A 349 -8.20 -8.18 -8.58
CA ILE A 349 -8.31 -7.56 -9.91
C ILE A 349 -6.97 -7.14 -10.53
N PHE A 350 -5.90 -6.99 -9.73
CA PHE A 350 -4.61 -6.46 -10.18
C PHE A 350 -3.68 -7.51 -10.81
N MET A 351 -4.09 -8.78 -10.90
CA MET A 351 -3.24 -9.88 -11.32
C MET A 351 -2.50 -9.68 -12.65
N ASP A 352 -3.14 -9.07 -13.66
CA ASP A 352 -2.44 -8.79 -14.93
C ASP A 352 -1.28 -7.79 -14.76
N SER A 353 -1.45 -6.80 -13.89
CA SER A 353 -0.41 -5.82 -13.59
C SER A 353 0.70 -6.40 -12.72
N LEU A 354 0.36 -7.28 -11.77
CA LEU A 354 1.34 -8.03 -10.97
C LEU A 354 2.21 -8.94 -11.85
N ARG A 355 1.59 -9.69 -12.77
CA ARG A 355 2.30 -10.56 -13.71
C ARG A 355 3.17 -9.75 -14.67
N MET A 356 2.68 -8.61 -15.17
CA MET A 356 3.48 -7.70 -16.01
C MET A 356 4.68 -7.12 -15.25
N LEU A 357 4.47 -6.70 -14.00
CA LEU A 357 5.56 -6.24 -13.14
C LEU A 357 6.60 -7.35 -12.97
N TYR A 358 6.18 -8.55 -12.56
CA TYR A 358 7.07 -9.70 -12.39
C TYR A 358 7.90 -9.99 -13.63
N GLN A 359 7.27 -10.03 -14.81
CA GLN A 359 7.97 -10.25 -16.08
C GLN A 359 9.07 -9.22 -16.32
N ARG A 360 8.81 -7.93 -16.06
CA ARG A 360 9.81 -6.87 -16.25
C ARG A 360 10.93 -6.95 -15.22
N VAL A 361 10.60 -7.17 -13.94
CA VAL A 361 11.60 -7.28 -12.86
C VAL A 361 12.52 -8.48 -13.12
N VAL A 362 11.96 -9.65 -13.47
CA VAL A 362 12.77 -10.84 -13.80
C VAL A 362 13.60 -10.65 -15.06
N SER A 363 13.07 -9.96 -16.08
CA SER A 363 13.83 -9.66 -17.29
C SER A 363 15.09 -8.85 -17.00
N ASP A 364 15.04 -7.94 -16.03
CA ASP A 364 16.15 -7.03 -15.71
C ASP A 364 17.09 -7.56 -14.62
N MET A 365 16.58 -8.36 -13.67
CA MET A 365 17.34 -8.83 -12.49
C MET A 365 17.72 -10.31 -12.54
N GLY A 366 17.06 -11.11 -13.38
CA GLY A 366 17.18 -12.57 -13.39
C GLY A 366 16.25 -13.24 -12.36
N GLY A 367 15.89 -14.50 -12.65
CA GLY A 367 14.90 -15.25 -11.86
C GLY A 367 15.31 -15.58 -10.42
N GLU A 368 16.61 -15.63 -10.12
CA GLU A 368 17.11 -15.93 -8.77
C GLU A 368 16.93 -14.75 -7.80
N ALA A 369 16.86 -13.52 -8.32
CA ALA A 369 16.73 -12.31 -7.52
C ALA A 369 15.27 -11.92 -7.21
N VAL A 370 14.29 -12.66 -7.75
CA VAL A 370 12.88 -12.32 -7.68
C VAL A 370 12.04 -13.52 -7.27
N VAL A 371 11.26 -13.37 -6.21
CA VAL A 371 10.23 -14.35 -5.83
C VAL A 371 8.86 -13.80 -6.25
N TYR A 372 8.07 -14.62 -6.93
CA TYR A 372 6.68 -14.32 -7.28
C TYR A 372 5.76 -15.38 -6.68
N ASP A 373 4.88 -14.94 -5.79
CA ASP A 373 3.99 -15.79 -5.00
C ASP A 373 2.53 -15.42 -5.28
N GLU A 374 1.93 -16.15 -6.22
CA GLU A 374 0.51 -16.02 -6.55
C GLU A 374 -0.28 -17.00 -5.66
N VAL A 375 -0.96 -16.47 -4.66
CA VAL A 375 -1.67 -17.25 -3.65
C VAL A 375 -3.09 -17.54 -4.11
N VAL A 376 -3.44 -18.82 -4.16
CA VAL A 376 -4.73 -19.29 -4.69
C VAL A 376 -5.87 -18.95 -3.74
N ASP A 377 -7.00 -18.56 -4.31
CA ASP A 377 -8.29 -18.33 -3.68
C ASP A 377 -8.31 -17.22 -2.60
N VAL A 378 -7.42 -16.23 -2.69
CA VAL A 378 -7.40 -15.08 -1.77
C VAL A 378 -7.50 -13.76 -2.52
N THR A 379 -8.05 -12.74 -1.85
CA THR A 379 -8.29 -11.40 -2.43
C THR A 379 -7.09 -10.48 -2.34
N HIS A 380 -7.25 -9.28 -2.89
CA HIS A 380 -6.34 -8.14 -2.71
C HIS A 380 -5.96 -7.92 -1.24
N ASP A 381 -4.67 -7.69 -0.96
CA ASP A 381 -4.11 -7.47 0.39
C ASP A 381 -4.54 -8.53 1.43
N PHE A 382 -4.69 -9.80 1.04
CA PHE A 382 -5.16 -10.86 1.94
C PHE A 382 -4.36 -10.96 3.25
N LEU A 383 -3.09 -10.55 3.27
CA LEU A 383 -2.24 -10.51 4.46
C LEU A 383 -2.76 -9.57 5.56
N ALA A 384 -3.56 -8.55 5.20
CA ALA A 384 -4.20 -7.65 6.15
C ALA A 384 -5.42 -8.29 6.84
N PHE A 385 -5.95 -9.41 6.35
CA PHE A 385 -7.22 -9.97 6.82
C PHE A 385 -7.06 -11.39 7.37
N PRO A 386 -7.31 -11.60 8.68
CA PRO A 386 -7.36 -12.95 9.29
C PRO A 386 -8.41 -13.90 8.67
N LEU A 387 -9.28 -13.39 7.80
CA LEU A 387 -10.23 -14.18 7.03
C LEU A 387 -9.55 -15.25 6.16
N TRP A 388 -8.31 -14.99 5.74
CA TRP A 388 -7.56 -15.82 4.79
C TRP A 388 -6.59 -16.79 5.47
N GLU A 389 -6.86 -17.20 6.70
CA GLU A 389 -6.11 -18.32 7.30
C GLU A 389 -6.55 -19.66 6.67
N PRO A 390 -5.60 -20.58 6.38
CA PRO A 390 -4.18 -20.54 6.73
C PRO A 390 -3.26 -19.88 5.68
N GLU A 391 -3.79 -19.47 4.52
CA GLU A 391 -3.00 -18.90 3.42
C GLU A 391 -2.18 -17.68 3.86
N ARG A 392 -2.78 -16.83 4.71
CA ARG A 392 -2.13 -15.69 5.36
C ARG A 392 -0.93 -16.10 6.21
N SER A 393 -1.10 -16.97 7.21
CA SER A 393 0.02 -17.44 8.05
C SER A 393 1.11 -18.14 7.24
N SER A 394 0.74 -18.95 6.24
CA SER A 394 1.70 -19.64 5.38
C SER A 394 2.57 -18.64 4.60
N THR A 395 1.95 -17.58 4.10
CA THR A 395 2.64 -16.53 3.35
C THR A 395 3.57 -15.71 4.22
N PHE A 396 3.18 -15.33 5.44
CA PHE A 396 4.11 -14.68 6.37
C PHE A 396 5.33 -15.55 6.66
N LYS A 397 5.17 -16.87 6.84
CA LYS A 397 6.31 -17.79 7.03
C LYS A 397 7.23 -17.81 5.82
N LYS A 398 6.70 -17.82 4.59
CA LYS A 398 7.48 -17.71 3.35
C LYS A 398 8.26 -16.40 3.28
N LEU A 399 7.62 -15.27 3.59
CA LEU A 399 8.24 -13.94 3.61
C LEU A 399 9.36 -13.85 4.65
N ILE A 400 9.14 -14.32 5.88
CA ILE A 400 10.17 -14.32 6.94
C ILE A 400 11.33 -15.24 6.57
N SER A 401 11.07 -16.42 6.01
CA SER A 401 12.13 -17.29 5.52
C SER A 401 12.94 -16.64 4.39
N TRP A 402 12.30 -15.87 3.52
CA TRP A 402 12.99 -15.11 2.48
C TRP A 402 13.86 -13.99 3.07
N ILE A 403 13.30 -13.19 4.00
CA ILE A 403 14.06 -12.13 4.69
C ILE A 403 15.28 -12.70 5.43
N HIS A 404 15.14 -13.86 6.07
CA HIS A 404 16.25 -14.54 6.74
C HIS A 404 17.42 -14.82 5.80
N ASN A 405 17.12 -15.17 4.54
CA ASN A 405 18.11 -15.57 3.53
C ASN A 405 18.68 -14.40 2.70
N LEU A 406 18.22 -13.16 2.92
CA LEU A 406 18.79 -11.95 2.31
C LEU A 406 20.20 -11.63 2.79
#